data_AF-A0A945G2W6-F1
#
_entry.id   AF-A0A945G2W6-F1
#
_cell.length_a   1.000
_cell.length_b   1.000
_cell.length_c   1.000
_cell.angle_alpha   90.00
_cell.angle_beta   90.00
_cell.angle_gamma   90.00
#
_symmetry.space_group_name_H-M   'P 1'
#
loop_
_entity.id
_entity.type
_entity.pdbx_description
1 polymer ?
#
loop_
_entity_poly.entity_id
_entity_poly.type
_entity_poly.pdbx_seq_one_letter_code
_entity_poly.pdbx_strand_id
1 'polypeptide(L)' 'ITDRSQAIKTACTLASEGDIVLLAGKGHEKYQEIEGVKHYFDDVEELVESLNINQ' A
#
# COMPACT_ATOMS: atom_id res chain seq x y z
N ILE A 1 12.83 0.76 -0.40
CA ILE A 1 11.91 1.72 -1.04
C ILE A 1 11.36 2.59 0.08
N THR A 2 11.56 3.91 0.03
CA THR A 2 11.15 4.83 1.10
C THR A 2 9.76 5.42 0.88
N ASP A 3 9.34 5.54 -0.38
CA ASP A 3 7.98 5.92 -0.73
C ASP A 3 7.00 4.76 -0.49
N ARG A 4 5.91 5.02 0.22
CA ARG A 4 4.97 3.97 0.65
C ARG A 4 4.17 3.40 -0.53
N SER A 5 3.71 4.26 -1.45
CA SER A 5 3.00 3.83 -2.67
C SER A 5 3.87 2.89 -3.50
N GLN A 6 5.13 3.29 -3.73
CA GLN A 6 6.08 2.48 -4.49
C GLN A 6 6.42 1.16 -3.79
N ALA A 7 6.48 1.14 -2.46
CA ALA A 7 6.71 -0.10 -1.71
C ALA A 7 5.56 -1.09 -1.89
N ILE A 8 4.30 -0.61 -1.81
CA ILE A 8 3.11 -1.43 -2.03
C ILE A 8 3.09 -1.96 -3.47
N LYS A 9 3.23 -1.08 -4.47
CA LYS A 9 3.30 -1.45 -5.89
C LYS A 9 4.38 -2.51 -6.17
N THR A 10 5.56 -2.32 -5.59
CA THR A 10 6.67 -3.26 -5.78
C THR A 10 6.38 -4.61 -5.11
N ALA A 11 5.82 -4.61 -3.91
CA ALA A 11 5.42 -5.86 -3.23
C ALA A 11 4.39 -6.63 -4.06
N CYS A 12 3.38 -5.96 -4.61
CA CYS A 12 2.39 -6.58 -5.50
C CYS A 12 3.01 -7.10 -6.80
N THR A 13 3.96 -6.37 -7.38
CA THR A 13 4.65 -6.78 -8.62
C THR A 13 5.56 -7.99 -8.40
N LEU A 14 6.12 -8.14 -7.20
CA LEU A 14 7.01 -9.25 -6.84
C LEU A 14 6.26 -10.50 -6.35
N ALA A 15 5.05 -10.33 -5.82
CA ALA A 15 4.23 -11.42 -5.29
C ALA A 15 3.75 -12.34 -6.42
N SER A 16 3.79 -13.64 -6.17
CA SER A 16 3.26 -14.67 -7.06
C SER A 16 1.97 -15.28 -6.50
N GLU A 17 1.29 -16.09 -7.31
CA GLU A 17 0.12 -16.83 -6.85
C GLU A 17 0.44 -17.68 -5.61
N GLY A 18 -0.38 -17.55 -4.57
CA GLY A 18 -0.19 -18.24 -3.29
C GLY A 18 0.64 -17.48 -2.26
N ASP A 19 1.32 -16.39 -2.65
CA ASP A 19 2.01 -15.53 -1.69
C ASP A 19 1.02 -14.66 -0.89
N ILE A 20 1.43 -14.25 0.31
CA ILE A 20 0.67 -13.35 1.17
C ILE A 20 1.44 -12.04 1.33
N VAL A 21 0.82 -10.93 0.92
CA VAL A 21 1.30 -9.57 1.17
C VAL A 21 0.56 -8.99 2.37
N LEU A 22 1.28 -8.69 3.46
CA LEU A 22 0.73 -8.07 4.67
C LEU A 22 1.18 -6.61 4.78
N LEU A 23 0.24 -5.67 4.73
CA LEU A 23 0.47 -4.27 5.07
C LEU A 23 0.16 -4.05 6.56
N ALA A 24 1.14 -3.58 7.34
CA ALA A 24 1.03 -3.40 8.78
C ALA A 24 1.48 -2.01 9.24
N GLY A 25 0.97 -1.56 10.39
CA GLY A 25 1.43 -0.35 11.10
C GLY A 25 0.46 0.84 11.07
N LYS A 26 -0.52 0.84 10.16
CA LYS A 26 -1.44 1.98 9.98
C LYS A 26 -2.91 1.69 10.33
N GLY A 27 -3.33 0.43 10.26
CA GLY A 27 -4.71 0.05 10.54
C GLY A 27 -5.70 0.71 9.57
N HIS A 28 -6.77 1.32 10.10
CA HIS A 28 -7.84 1.95 9.31
C HIS A 28 -7.60 3.45 9.01
N GLU A 29 -6.40 3.97 9.29
CA GLU A 29 -6.07 5.37 9.00
C GLU A 29 -5.97 5.60 7.48
N LYS A 30 -6.46 6.75 6.99
CA LYS A 30 -6.46 7.12 5.56
C LYS A 30 -5.54 8.29 5.24
N TYR A 31 -4.48 8.43 6.02
CA TYR A 31 -3.47 9.45 5.79
C TYR A 31 -2.06 8.93 6.07
N GLN A 32 -1.07 9.57 5.49
CA GLN A 32 0.33 9.42 5.87
C GLN A 32 0.81 10.74 6.47
N GLU A 33 1.39 10.67 7.66
CA GLU A 33 2.02 11.83 8.27
C GLU A 33 3.47 11.94 7.78
N ILE A 34 3.82 13.12 7.26
CA ILE A 34 5.18 13.48 6.84
C ILE A 34 5.51 14.81 7.51
N GLU A 35 6.51 14.81 8.38
CA GLU A 35 6.96 16.00 9.13
C GLU A 35 5.80 16.74 9.84
N GLY A 36 4.87 15.98 10.44
CA GLY A 36 3.71 16.53 11.16
C GLY A 36 2.53 16.96 10.27
N VAL A 37 2.65 16.85 8.94
CA VAL A 37 1.56 17.13 8.00
C VAL A 37 0.90 15.84 7.55
N LYS A 38 -0.43 15.77 7.67
CA LYS A 38 -1.22 14.61 7.22
C LYS A 38 -1.58 14.76 5.75
N HIS A 39 -1.04 13.88 4.92
CA HIS A 39 -1.37 13.76 3.50
C HIS A 39 -2.37 12.62 3.30
N TYR A 40 -3.33 12.78 2.40
CA TYR A 40 -4.23 11.68 2.05
C TYR A 40 -3.42 10.51 1.48
N PHE A 41 -3.61 9.34 2.06
CA PHE A 41 -3.02 8.09 1.58
C PHE A 41 -3.78 6.93 2.23
N ASP A 42 -4.33 6.00 1.46
CA ASP A 42 -5.02 4.82 1.97
C ASP A 42 -4.32 3.56 1.43
N ASP A 43 -3.73 2.79 2.35
CA ASP A 43 -2.94 1.60 2.02
C ASP A 43 -3.82 0.53 1.35
N VAL A 44 -5.11 0.47 1.68
CA VAL A 44 -6.07 -0.48 1.09
C VAL A 44 -6.41 -0.08 -0.35
N GLU A 45 -6.62 1.21 -0.59
CA GLU A 45 -6.89 1.74 -1.93
C GLU A 45 -5.71 1.45 -2.86
N GLU A 46 -4.49 1.80 -2.44
CA GLU A 46 -3.27 1.56 -3.21
C GLU A 46 -3.03 0.05 -3.47
N LEU A 47 -3.33 -0.81 -2.49
CA LEU A 47 -3.20 -2.25 -2.63
C LEU A 47 -4.18 -2.82 -3.66
N VAL A 48 -5.45 -2.40 -3.62
CA VAL A 48 -6.50 -2.85 -4.56
C VAL A 48 -6.17 -2.42 -5.99
N GLU A 49 -5.72 -1.17 -6.17
CA GLU A 49 -5.26 -0.67 -7.46
C GLU A 49 -4.05 -1.46 -7.97
N SER A 50 -3.07 -1.72 -7.11
CA SER A 50 -1.83 -2.42 -7.49
C SER A 50 -2.02 -3.90 -7.83
N LEU A 51 -3.01 -4.56 -7.25
CA LEU A 51 -3.29 -5.98 -7.48
C LEU A 51 -4.21 -6.23 -8.69
N ASN A 52 -4.69 -5.20 -9.39
CA ASN A 52 -5.62 -5.32 -10.53
C ASN A 52 -6.82 -6.24 -10.24
N ILE A 53 -7.40 -6.19 -9.04
CA ILE A 53 -8.46 -7.14 -8.60
C ILE A 53 -9.79 -6.99 -9.39
N ASN A 54 -9.84 -6.19 -10.46
CA ASN A 54 -11.03 -5.94 -11.28
C ASN A 54 -10.81 -6.08 -12.81
N GLN A 55 -9.97 -7.00 -13.29
CA GLN A 55 -9.98 -7.44 -14.70
C GLN A 55 -10.33 -8.92 -14.86
#